data_AF-A0A1H3FVF2-F1
#
_entry.id   AF-A0A1H3FVF2-F1
#
_cell.length_a   1.000
_cell.length_b   1.000
_cell.length_c   1.000
_cell.angle_alpha   90.00
_cell.angle_beta   90.00
_cell.angle_gamma   90.00
#
_symmetry.space_group_name_H-M   'P 1'
#
loop_
_entity.id
_entity.type
_entity.pdbx_description
1 polymer ?
#
loop_
_entity_poly.entity_id
_entity_poly.type
_entity_poly.pdbx_seq_one_letter_code
_entity_poly.pdbx_strand_id
1 'polypeptide(L)'
;MLVLMLKEAVERFGTKAQRNCIANGRKWRKESNDCLLKSMKQYYGVVKEEKRGRNKVFVLEEPFESVVERRDQRRNNGTVVPYNDALYNLVLDYFFTYCRDKFISMSLNQWLTQIGFVNIEIISASNNDLTMIEHIGKLKEKYHSAFTEDDIVVLRHFVLTELNRLRRGLTSVFTRLSEENIILYRKEMYACQLEDEEHRALSNLEVQEISNLRKELCLKHGVSLTDLSFKHFHPAVNAFKKEYDELLMGMGIKYYYESHGCVIQVPELHFGDLEELYTKHRLSQIDRDNMFEVFKEQYAKHSLTLATKRQMRKNKSDNKYIVQLKVLEDYVPMWEMLLIFYDLTNHIQPKYTEFD
;
A
#
# COMPACT_ATOMS: atom_id res chain seq x y z
N MET A 1 12.62 43.05 -15.03
CA MET A 1 12.64 42.55 -13.64
C MET A 1 11.24 42.68 -13.05
N LEU A 2 10.65 41.58 -12.58
CA LEU A 2 9.29 41.55 -12.02
C LEU A 2 9.36 41.15 -10.54
N VAL A 3 8.67 41.88 -9.67
CA VAL A 3 8.62 41.61 -8.23
C VAL A 3 7.21 41.18 -7.86
N LEU A 4 7.06 40.00 -7.26
CA LEU A 4 5.77 39.46 -6.85
C LEU A 4 5.72 39.16 -5.35
N MET A 5 4.62 39.53 -4.70
CA MET A 5 4.30 39.09 -3.35
C MET A 5 3.83 37.63 -3.37
N LEU A 6 3.94 36.93 -2.22
CA LEU A 6 3.52 35.53 -2.10
C LEU A 6 2.09 35.26 -2.63
N LYS A 7 1.13 36.14 -2.33
CA LYS A 7 -0.25 35.98 -2.79
C LYS A 7 -0.34 36.00 -4.31
N GLU A 8 0.31 36.97 -4.95
CA GLU A 8 0.33 37.17 -6.40
C GLU A 8 1.06 36.02 -7.12
N ALA A 9 2.19 35.58 -6.55
CA ALA A 9 2.93 34.43 -7.06
C ALA A 9 2.10 33.13 -7.02
N VAL A 10 1.36 32.90 -5.93
CA VAL A 10 0.48 31.72 -5.79
C VAL A 10 -0.73 31.78 -6.69
N GLU A 11 -1.29 32.97 -6.90
CA GLU A 11 -2.40 33.16 -7.84
C GLU A 11 -1.97 32.80 -9.26
N ARG A 12 -0.81 33.32 -9.68
CA ARG A 12 -0.30 33.17 -11.05
C ARG A 12 0.33 31.80 -11.33
N PHE A 13 1.07 31.21 -10.39
CA PHE A 13 1.86 30.00 -10.60
C PHE A 13 1.56 28.85 -9.63
N GLY A 14 0.71 29.08 -8.63
CA GLY A 14 0.38 28.10 -7.60
C GLY A 14 -0.70 27.10 -8.00
N THR A 15 -0.66 25.93 -7.38
CA THR A 15 -1.68 24.88 -7.49
C THR A 15 -2.97 25.27 -6.77
N LYS A 16 -4.07 24.57 -7.07
CA LYS A 16 -5.36 24.74 -6.36
C LYS A 16 -5.20 24.61 -4.83
N ALA A 17 -4.37 23.67 -4.36
CA ALA A 17 -4.10 23.49 -2.94
C ALA A 17 -3.34 24.67 -2.32
N GLN A 18 -2.37 25.24 -3.04
CA GLN A 18 -1.62 26.43 -2.59
C GLN A 18 -2.50 27.67 -2.53
N ARG A 19 -3.37 27.89 -3.54
CA ARG A 19 -4.35 28.97 -3.55
C ARG A 19 -5.32 28.86 -2.36
N ASN A 20 -5.84 27.65 -2.12
CA ASN A 20 -6.70 27.38 -0.97
C ASN A 20 -5.98 27.59 0.38
N CYS A 21 -4.68 27.30 0.45
CA CYS A 21 -3.88 27.54 1.66
C CYS A 21 -3.81 29.04 1.99
N ILE A 22 -3.55 29.88 0.99
CA ILE A 22 -3.48 31.35 1.14
C ILE A 22 -4.86 31.93 1.47
N ALA A 23 -5.90 31.53 0.74
CA ALA A 23 -7.26 32.02 0.94
C ALA A 23 -7.77 31.76 2.37
N ASN A 24 -7.46 30.59 2.93
CA ASN A 24 -7.87 30.19 4.27
C ASN A 24 -6.88 30.61 5.38
N GLY A 25 -5.89 31.46 5.07
CA GLY A 25 -4.91 31.96 6.05
C GLY A 25 -4.06 30.87 6.70
N ARG A 26 -3.95 29.67 6.12
CA ARG A 26 -3.21 28.54 6.69
C ARG A 26 -1.70 28.80 6.67
N LYS A 27 -0.95 28.10 7.54
CA LYS A 27 0.51 28.24 7.63
C LYS A 27 1.17 27.80 6.33
N TRP A 28 1.92 28.71 5.70
CA TRP A 28 2.69 28.42 4.49
C TRP A 28 3.88 27.51 4.81
N ARG A 29 3.92 26.32 4.21
CA ARG A 29 4.95 25.30 4.48
C ARG A 29 6.08 25.36 3.46
N LYS A 30 7.24 24.78 3.82
CA LYS A 30 8.43 24.75 2.96
C LYS A 30 8.17 24.01 1.65
N GLU A 31 7.46 22.89 1.70
CA GLU A 31 7.15 22.06 0.53
C GLU A 31 6.28 22.82 -0.49
N SER A 32 5.31 23.60 0.01
CA SER A 32 4.51 24.51 -0.81
C SER A 32 5.37 25.60 -1.43
N ASN A 33 6.36 26.13 -0.71
CA ASN A 33 7.28 27.13 -1.23
C ASN A 33 8.17 26.57 -2.34
N ASP A 34 8.77 25.40 -2.11
CA ASP A 34 9.66 24.75 -3.06
C ASP A 34 8.92 24.36 -4.35
N CYS A 35 7.66 23.93 -4.22
CA CYS A 35 6.80 23.64 -5.36
C CYS A 35 6.51 24.91 -6.18
N LEU A 36 6.18 26.02 -5.52
CA LEU A 36 5.91 27.31 -6.17
C LEU A 36 7.15 27.87 -6.90
N LEU A 37 8.31 27.82 -6.25
CA LEU A 37 9.60 28.22 -6.85
C LEU A 37 9.90 27.42 -8.11
N LYS A 38 9.65 26.11 -8.10
CA LYS A 38 9.81 25.26 -9.29
C LYS A 38 8.89 25.71 -10.42
N SER A 39 7.62 26.00 -10.14
CA SER A 39 6.68 26.50 -11.15
C SER A 39 7.14 27.83 -11.75
N MET A 40 7.60 28.77 -10.93
CA MET A 40 8.09 30.07 -11.41
C MET A 40 9.34 29.94 -12.28
N LYS A 41 10.26 29.03 -11.93
CA LYS A 41 11.47 28.74 -12.71
C LYS A 41 11.21 28.10 -14.08
N GLN A 42 9.98 27.67 -14.37
CA GLN A 42 9.61 27.24 -15.73
C GLN A 42 9.43 28.42 -16.68
N TYR A 43 9.11 29.60 -16.13
CA TYR A 43 8.80 30.80 -16.91
C TYR A 43 9.92 31.85 -16.83
N TYR A 44 10.80 31.77 -15.80
CA TYR A 44 11.85 32.77 -15.55
C TYR A 44 13.18 32.11 -15.21
N GLY A 45 14.28 32.68 -15.72
CA GLY A 45 15.63 32.13 -15.56
C GLY A 45 16.18 32.19 -14.14
N VAL A 46 15.82 33.22 -13.36
CA VAL A 46 16.24 33.38 -11.97
C VAL A 46 15.06 33.85 -11.11
N VAL A 47 14.90 33.18 -9.97
CA VAL A 47 13.91 33.52 -8.94
C VAL A 47 14.64 33.70 -7.62
N LYS A 48 14.81 34.94 -7.16
CA LYS A 48 15.39 35.26 -5.86
C LYS A 48 14.28 35.47 -4.83
N GLU A 49 14.44 34.85 -3.65
CA GLU A 49 13.54 35.05 -2.51
C GLU A 49 14.23 35.98 -1.50
N GLU A 50 13.70 37.19 -1.29
CA GLU A 50 14.37 38.21 -0.47
C GLU A 50 13.85 38.29 0.97
N LYS A 51 12.65 37.74 1.26
CA LYS A 51 11.99 37.85 2.56
C LYS A 51 11.38 36.52 3.01
N ARG A 52 11.16 36.33 4.32
CA ARG A 52 10.63 35.08 4.92
C ARG A 52 9.16 35.22 5.37
N GLY A 53 8.47 34.08 5.51
CA GLY A 53 7.11 34.01 6.05
C GLY A 53 6.02 34.52 5.10
N ARG A 54 5.00 35.22 5.62
CA ARG A 54 3.90 35.79 4.81
C ARG A 54 4.33 37.03 4.01
N ASN A 55 5.44 37.66 4.38
CA ASN A 55 6.01 38.83 3.71
C ASN A 55 7.02 38.44 2.61
N LYS A 56 6.98 37.19 2.13
CA LYS A 56 7.83 36.68 1.05
C LYS A 56 7.62 37.49 -0.23
N VAL A 57 8.75 37.86 -0.84
CA VAL A 57 8.84 38.55 -2.11
C VAL A 57 9.71 37.71 -3.04
N PHE A 58 9.23 37.51 -4.26
CA PHE A 58 9.93 36.81 -5.34
C PHE A 58 10.35 37.82 -6.39
N VAL A 59 11.66 37.94 -6.62
CA VAL A 59 12.23 38.74 -7.69
C VAL A 59 12.52 37.82 -8.86
N LEU A 60 11.81 38.04 -9.96
CA LEU A 60 11.88 37.30 -11.20
C LEU A 60 12.72 38.10 -12.20
N GLU A 61 13.78 37.48 -12.72
CA GLU A 61 14.63 38.08 -13.76
C GLU A 61 13.98 37.88 -15.14
N GLU A 62 14.76 37.69 -16.21
CA GLU A 62 14.22 37.63 -17.57
C GLU A 62 13.28 36.43 -17.77
N PRO A 63 12.10 36.64 -18.36
CA PRO A 63 11.22 35.56 -18.76
C PRO A 63 11.84 34.77 -19.91
N PHE A 64 11.62 33.46 -19.94
CA PHE A 64 11.95 32.66 -21.11
C PHE A 64 10.95 32.93 -22.25
N GLU A 65 11.44 32.88 -23.50
CA GLU A 65 10.59 32.96 -24.70
C GLU A 65 9.65 31.74 -24.83
N SER A 66 10.01 30.61 -24.22
CA SER A 66 9.17 29.40 -24.15
C SER A 66 9.21 28.78 -22.75
N VAL A 67 8.12 28.12 -22.35
CA VAL A 67 8.02 27.46 -21.04
C VAL A 67 9.02 26.33 -20.98
N VAL A 68 9.96 26.41 -20.04
CA VAL A 68 10.97 25.36 -19.83
C VAL A 68 10.33 24.20 -19.08
N GLU A 69 10.66 22.97 -19.51
CA GLU A 69 10.22 21.75 -18.82
C GLU A 69 10.63 21.77 -17.34
N ARG A 70 9.68 21.36 -16.50
CA ARG A 70 9.92 21.27 -15.06
C ARG A 70 10.93 20.17 -14.77
N ARG A 71 12.19 20.55 -14.52
CA ARG A 71 13.18 19.61 -13.99
C ARG A 71 12.84 19.22 -12.56
N ASP A 72 12.13 18.11 -12.38
CA ASP A 72 11.90 17.52 -11.07
C ASP A 72 13.05 16.58 -10.71
N GLN A 73 14.12 17.13 -10.13
CA GLN A 73 15.25 16.35 -9.61
C GLN A 73 14.94 15.64 -8.27
N ARG A 74 13.66 15.37 -7.98
CA ARG A 74 13.33 14.43 -6.91
C ARG A 74 13.95 13.10 -7.32
N ARG A 75 14.92 12.58 -6.53
CA ARG A 75 15.24 11.15 -6.54
C ARG A 75 13.91 10.42 -6.45
N ASN A 76 13.47 9.82 -7.55
CA ASN A 76 12.20 9.11 -7.73
C ASN A 76 11.39 8.97 -6.43
N ASN A 77 10.32 9.76 -6.28
CA ASN A 77 9.42 9.72 -5.12
C ASN A 77 8.70 8.36 -4.95
N GLY A 78 8.93 7.40 -5.84
CA GLY A 78 8.79 5.98 -5.61
C GLY A 78 9.93 5.29 -6.36
N THR A 79 10.66 4.39 -5.70
CA THR A 79 11.47 3.44 -6.48
C THR A 79 10.51 2.77 -7.45
N VAL A 80 10.78 2.79 -8.76
CA VAL A 80 9.97 2.03 -9.73
C VAL A 80 9.97 0.60 -9.21
N VAL A 81 8.80 0.13 -8.77
CA VAL A 81 8.65 -1.20 -8.21
C VAL A 81 8.87 -2.16 -9.37
N PRO A 82 9.90 -3.03 -9.34
CA PRO A 82 10.33 -3.75 -10.55
C PRO A 82 9.22 -4.59 -11.20
N TYR A 83 8.32 -5.11 -10.38
CA TYR A 83 7.20 -5.97 -10.78
C TYR A 83 5.90 -5.23 -11.10
N ASN A 84 5.90 -3.89 -11.15
CA ASN A 84 4.68 -3.11 -11.28
C ASN A 84 3.95 -3.36 -12.61
N ASP A 85 4.69 -3.54 -13.70
CA ASP A 85 4.10 -3.80 -15.02
C ASP A 85 3.52 -5.22 -15.09
N ALA A 86 4.22 -6.22 -14.54
CA ALA A 86 3.70 -7.58 -14.44
C ALA A 86 2.44 -7.63 -13.56
N LEU A 87 2.46 -6.93 -12.41
CA LEU A 87 1.30 -6.79 -11.53
C LEU A 87 0.12 -6.14 -12.27
N TYR A 88 0.36 -5.05 -13.00
CA TYR A 88 -0.66 -4.34 -13.76
C TYR A 88 -1.29 -5.25 -14.84
N ASN A 89 -0.49 -5.95 -15.63
CA ASN A 89 -0.98 -6.81 -16.71
C ASN A 89 -1.75 -8.02 -16.18
N LEU A 90 -1.31 -8.63 -15.07
CA LEU A 90 -2.01 -9.75 -14.44
C LEU A 90 -3.38 -9.35 -13.86
N VAL A 91 -3.47 -8.14 -13.27
CA VAL A 91 -4.76 -7.60 -12.82
C VAL A 91 -5.69 -7.34 -14.01
N LEU A 92 -5.15 -6.78 -15.10
CA LEU A 92 -5.92 -6.47 -16.31
C LEU A 92 -6.46 -7.74 -16.97
N ASP A 93 -5.61 -8.77 -17.12
CA ASP A 93 -5.98 -10.09 -17.60
C ASP A 93 -7.09 -10.75 -16.76
N TYR A 94 -6.98 -10.69 -15.43
CA TYR A 94 -8.02 -11.18 -14.54
C TYR A 94 -9.36 -10.46 -14.77
N PHE A 95 -9.34 -9.13 -14.89
CA PHE A 95 -10.56 -8.36 -15.13
C PHE A 95 -11.22 -8.72 -16.45
N PHE A 96 -10.46 -8.81 -17.55
CA PHE A 96 -11.04 -9.16 -18.84
C PHE A 96 -11.54 -10.60 -18.90
N THR A 97 -10.92 -11.51 -18.16
CA THR A 97 -11.33 -12.92 -18.12
C THR A 97 -12.57 -13.13 -17.26
N TYR A 98 -12.66 -12.48 -16.10
CA TYR A 98 -13.64 -12.85 -15.06
C TYR A 98 -14.61 -11.74 -14.65
N CYS A 99 -14.33 -10.47 -14.99
CA CYS A 99 -15.06 -9.30 -14.46
C CYS A 99 -15.74 -8.45 -15.55
N ARG A 100 -15.89 -8.98 -16.78
CA ARG A 100 -16.34 -8.22 -17.97
C ARG A 100 -17.63 -7.43 -17.75
N ASP A 101 -18.65 -8.08 -17.20
CA ASP A 101 -20.00 -7.50 -17.08
C ASP A 101 -20.49 -7.42 -15.63
N LYS A 102 -19.59 -7.58 -14.66
CA LYS A 102 -19.95 -7.70 -13.23
C LYS A 102 -19.19 -6.72 -12.38
N PHE A 103 -19.93 -5.91 -11.61
CA PHE A 103 -19.34 -5.19 -10.50
C PHE A 103 -19.02 -6.17 -9.38
N ILE A 104 -17.73 -6.31 -9.10
CA ILE A 104 -17.21 -7.21 -8.08
C ILE A 104 -16.58 -6.36 -6.99
N SER A 105 -17.06 -6.54 -5.76
CA SER A 105 -16.62 -5.83 -4.58
C SER A 105 -16.17 -6.85 -3.55
N MET A 106 -14.90 -6.79 -3.18
CA MET A 106 -14.32 -7.68 -2.18
C MET A 106 -13.12 -7.00 -1.50
N SER A 107 -12.65 -7.58 -0.39
CA SER A 107 -11.45 -7.08 0.29
C SER A 107 -10.19 -7.24 -0.58
N LEU A 108 -9.16 -6.43 -0.35
CA LEU A 108 -7.87 -6.59 -1.05
C LEU A 108 -7.26 -7.98 -0.86
N ASN A 109 -7.48 -8.64 0.29
CA ASN A 109 -7.00 -10.00 0.50
C ASN A 109 -7.67 -10.99 -0.45
N GLN A 110 -8.99 -10.89 -0.59
CA GLN A 110 -9.73 -11.73 -1.52
C GLN A 110 -9.29 -11.44 -2.95
N TRP A 111 -9.08 -10.18 -3.34
CA TRP A 111 -8.51 -9.86 -4.65
C TRP A 111 -7.13 -10.49 -4.89
N LEU A 112 -6.22 -10.38 -3.91
CA LEU A 112 -4.88 -10.97 -4.04
C LEU A 112 -4.95 -12.49 -4.25
N THR A 113 -5.84 -13.18 -3.54
CA THR A 113 -6.03 -14.63 -3.70
C THR A 113 -6.76 -15.00 -5.00
N GLN A 114 -7.81 -14.27 -5.37
CA GLN A 114 -8.58 -14.53 -6.59
C GLN A 114 -7.75 -14.33 -7.85
N ILE A 115 -6.89 -13.31 -7.87
CA ILE A 115 -5.98 -13.08 -9.00
C ILE A 115 -4.86 -14.13 -9.00
N GLY A 116 -4.45 -14.63 -7.83
CA GLY A 116 -3.39 -15.65 -7.70
C GLY A 116 -2.03 -15.10 -7.24
N PHE A 117 -1.98 -13.87 -6.72
CA PHE A 117 -0.73 -13.30 -6.19
C PHE A 117 -0.29 -13.93 -4.86
N VAL A 118 -1.23 -14.47 -4.09
CA VAL A 118 -0.96 -15.13 -2.81
C VAL A 118 -1.92 -16.29 -2.57
N ASN A 119 -1.46 -17.31 -1.85
CA ASN A 119 -2.32 -18.39 -1.35
C ASN A 119 -3.15 -17.94 -0.13
N ILE A 120 -4.26 -18.62 0.15
CA ILE A 120 -5.08 -18.42 1.35
C ILE A 120 -4.28 -18.60 2.64
N GLU A 121 -3.22 -19.41 2.63
CA GLU A 121 -2.40 -19.67 3.81
C GLU A 121 -1.79 -18.40 4.44
N ILE A 122 -1.19 -17.51 3.63
CA ILE A 122 -0.62 -16.26 4.16
C ILE A 122 -1.71 -15.31 4.66
N ILE A 123 -2.89 -15.34 4.04
CA ILE A 123 -4.05 -14.55 4.47
C ILE A 123 -4.58 -15.06 5.82
N SER A 124 -4.74 -16.38 5.97
CA SER A 124 -5.16 -17.03 7.21
C SER A 124 -4.17 -16.75 8.34
N ALA A 125 -2.87 -16.86 8.09
CA ALA A 125 -1.84 -16.49 9.06
C ALA A 125 -1.94 -15.02 9.48
N SER A 126 -2.31 -14.11 8.57
CA SER A 126 -2.47 -12.69 8.89
C SER A 126 -3.66 -12.36 9.79
N ASN A 127 -4.67 -13.23 9.80
CA ASN A 127 -5.93 -13.02 10.49
C ASN A 127 -6.06 -13.86 11.78
N ASN A 128 -5.27 -14.93 11.94
CA ASN A 128 -5.41 -15.88 13.04
C ASN A 128 -4.06 -16.24 13.68
N ASP A 129 -3.92 -15.93 14.97
CA ASP A 129 -2.71 -16.22 15.74
C ASP A 129 -2.46 -17.73 15.92
N LEU A 130 -3.51 -18.56 16.00
CA LEU A 130 -3.37 -20.01 16.04
C LEU A 130 -2.80 -20.56 14.73
N THR A 131 -3.22 -19.99 13.59
CA THR A 131 -2.66 -20.33 12.28
C THR A 131 -1.18 -19.91 12.18
N MET A 132 -0.79 -18.77 12.77
CA MET A 132 0.64 -18.43 12.85
C MET A 132 1.44 -19.46 13.65
N ILE A 133 0.91 -19.95 14.78
CA ILE A 133 1.57 -20.98 15.60
C ILE A 133 1.71 -22.29 14.80
N GLU A 134 0.63 -22.72 14.13
CA GLU A 134 0.66 -23.91 13.26
C GLU A 134 1.72 -23.76 12.16
N HIS A 135 1.80 -22.59 11.52
CA HIS A 135 2.77 -22.33 10.46
C HIS A 135 4.21 -22.33 10.97
N ILE A 136 4.47 -21.87 12.21
CA ILE A 136 5.79 -22.05 12.85
C ILE A 136 6.10 -23.54 13.00
N GLY A 137 5.14 -24.36 13.41
CA GLY A 137 5.29 -25.82 13.44
C GLY A 137 5.72 -26.39 12.09
N LYS A 138 5.02 -26.03 11.00
CA LYS A 138 5.34 -26.46 9.63
C LYS A 138 6.72 -25.97 9.16
N LEU A 139 7.11 -24.75 9.52
CA LEU A 139 8.44 -24.20 9.20
C LEU A 139 9.55 -24.98 9.91
N LYS A 140 9.34 -25.36 11.17
CA LYS A 140 10.26 -26.22 11.94
C LYS A 140 10.37 -27.61 11.34
N GLU A 141 9.28 -28.19 10.87
CA GLU A 141 9.31 -29.48 10.18
C GLU A 141 10.06 -29.39 8.85
N LYS A 142 9.82 -28.34 8.07
CA LYS A 142 10.40 -28.14 6.74
C LYS A 142 11.88 -27.76 6.76
N TYR A 143 12.29 -26.92 7.72
CA TYR A 143 13.64 -26.35 7.79
C TYR A 143 14.40 -26.74 9.07
N HIS A 144 13.92 -27.74 9.81
CA HIS A 144 14.53 -28.28 11.02
C HIS A 144 14.92 -27.19 12.04
N SER A 145 16.20 -27.13 12.43
CA SER A 145 16.75 -26.23 13.46
C SER A 145 16.79 -24.75 13.06
N ALA A 146 16.42 -24.39 11.82
CA ALA A 146 16.41 -23.01 11.36
C ALA A 146 15.26 -22.17 11.93
N PHE A 147 14.23 -22.80 12.51
CA PHE A 147 13.12 -22.12 13.17
C PHE A 147 12.91 -22.64 14.59
N THR A 148 12.47 -21.74 15.45
CA THR A 148 12.12 -21.91 16.86
C THR A 148 10.77 -21.26 17.15
N GLU A 149 10.22 -21.46 18.34
CA GLU A 149 8.94 -20.80 18.72
C GLU A 149 9.05 -19.27 18.76
N ASP A 150 10.23 -18.74 19.11
CA ASP A 150 10.48 -17.29 19.18
C ASP A 150 10.39 -16.61 17.79
N ASP A 151 10.57 -17.39 16.72
CA ASP A 151 10.50 -16.92 15.33
C ASP A 151 9.10 -16.53 14.87
N ILE A 152 8.07 -16.78 15.69
CA ILE A 152 6.71 -16.28 15.46
C ILE A 152 6.68 -14.76 15.27
N VAL A 153 7.62 -14.03 15.90
CA VAL A 153 7.76 -12.57 15.76
C VAL A 153 8.22 -12.20 14.34
N VAL A 154 9.15 -12.95 13.75
CA VAL A 154 9.64 -12.74 12.39
C VAL A 154 8.57 -13.14 11.38
N LEU A 155 7.91 -14.28 11.58
CA LEU A 155 6.80 -14.73 10.77
C LEU A 155 5.70 -13.66 10.70
N ARG A 156 5.27 -13.13 11.84
CA ARG A 156 4.28 -12.05 11.90
C ARG A 156 4.74 -10.81 11.16
N HIS A 157 5.99 -10.41 11.37
CA HIS A 157 6.55 -9.25 10.69
C HIS A 157 6.60 -9.46 9.16
N PHE A 158 6.97 -10.64 8.69
CA PHE A 158 6.96 -11.03 7.28
C PHE A 158 5.56 -10.93 6.70
N VAL A 159 4.61 -11.70 7.25
CA VAL A 159 3.23 -11.80 6.76
C VAL A 159 2.59 -10.42 6.63
N LEU A 160 2.70 -9.59 7.68
CA LEU A 160 2.13 -8.24 7.68
C LEU A 160 2.85 -7.31 6.69
N THR A 161 4.16 -7.44 6.55
CA THR A 161 4.94 -6.56 5.65
C THR A 161 4.64 -6.86 4.19
N GLU A 162 4.67 -8.13 3.81
CA GLU A 162 4.48 -8.57 2.42
C GLU A 162 3.03 -8.35 1.97
N LEU A 163 2.04 -8.74 2.79
CA LEU A 163 0.64 -8.47 2.44
C LEU A 163 0.36 -6.98 2.32
N ASN A 164 0.87 -6.14 3.22
CA ASN A 164 0.68 -4.70 3.09
C ASN A 164 1.40 -4.11 1.87
N ARG A 165 2.47 -4.73 1.39
CA ARG A 165 3.14 -4.31 0.14
C ARG A 165 2.27 -4.66 -1.05
N LEU A 166 1.78 -5.90 -1.13
CA LEU A 166 0.92 -6.39 -2.21
C LEU A 166 -0.41 -5.62 -2.26
N ARG A 167 -1.08 -5.41 -1.12
CA ARG A 167 -2.30 -4.60 -1.01
C ARG A 167 -2.10 -3.18 -1.56
N ARG A 168 -0.98 -2.54 -1.24
CA ARG A 168 -0.63 -1.20 -1.74
C ARG A 168 -0.35 -1.20 -3.24
N GLY A 169 0.37 -2.21 -3.73
CA GLY A 169 0.59 -2.41 -5.16
C GLY A 169 -0.73 -2.56 -5.91
N LEU A 170 -1.61 -3.44 -5.45
CA LEU A 170 -2.91 -3.70 -6.05
C LEU A 170 -3.80 -2.45 -6.05
N THR A 171 -3.85 -1.72 -4.93
CA THR A 171 -4.58 -0.44 -4.85
C THR A 171 -4.04 0.56 -5.87
N SER A 172 -2.72 0.65 -6.03
CA SER A 172 -2.09 1.52 -7.01
C SER A 172 -2.45 1.14 -8.45
N VAL A 173 -2.55 -0.17 -8.75
CA VAL A 173 -2.99 -0.66 -10.06
C VAL A 173 -4.46 -0.31 -10.30
N PHE A 174 -5.35 -0.55 -9.33
CA PHE A 174 -6.77 -0.17 -9.48
C PHE A 174 -6.95 1.33 -9.71
N THR A 175 -6.22 2.17 -8.98
CA THR A 175 -6.23 3.62 -9.21
C THR A 175 -5.76 3.97 -10.62
N ARG A 176 -4.66 3.37 -11.09
CA ARG A 176 -4.15 3.63 -12.44
C ARG A 176 -5.12 3.19 -13.54
N LEU A 177 -5.69 1.98 -13.43
CA LEU A 177 -6.69 1.47 -14.37
C LEU A 177 -7.94 2.36 -14.41
N SER A 178 -8.31 2.94 -13.26
CA SER A 178 -9.43 3.87 -13.14
C SER A 178 -9.10 5.24 -13.76
N GLU A 179 -7.90 5.77 -13.55
CA GLU A 179 -7.41 7.00 -14.19
C GLU A 179 -7.31 6.86 -15.72
N GLU A 180 -7.00 5.66 -16.21
CA GLU A 180 -6.97 5.29 -17.63
C GLU A 180 -8.38 4.96 -18.18
N ASN A 181 -9.44 5.09 -17.36
CA ASN A 181 -10.84 4.79 -17.69
C ASN A 181 -11.08 3.35 -18.17
N ILE A 182 -10.25 2.39 -17.76
CA ILE A 182 -10.42 0.97 -18.07
C ILE A 182 -11.41 0.32 -17.11
N ILE A 183 -11.40 0.76 -15.84
CA ILE A 183 -12.31 0.27 -14.80
C ILE A 183 -12.98 1.43 -14.07
N LEU A 184 -14.19 1.20 -13.58
CA LEU A 184 -14.75 1.98 -12.50
C LEU A 184 -14.27 1.36 -11.19
N TYR A 185 -13.59 2.17 -10.37
CA TYR A 185 -13.02 1.75 -9.10
C TYR A 185 -13.62 2.55 -7.95
N ARG A 186 -14.22 1.85 -6.98
CA ARG A 186 -14.83 2.45 -5.79
C ARG A 186 -14.37 1.74 -4.53
N LYS A 187 -14.08 2.52 -3.48
CA LYS A 187 -13.85 2.00 -2.13
C LYS A 187 -15.10 2.19 -1.29
N GLU A 188 -15.49 1.14 -0.58
CA GLU A 188 -16.66 1.14 0.30
C GLU A 188 -16.33 0.34 1.57
N MET A 189 -16.95 0.69 2.70
CA MET A 189 -16.84 -0.14 3.89
C MET A 189 -17.95 -1.20 3.85
N TYR A 190 -17.60 -2.45 4.06
CA TYR A 190 -18.54 -3.57 4.12
C TYR A 190 -18.56 -4.17 5.52
N ALA A 191 -19.70 -4.73 5.92
CA ALA A 191 -19.85 -5.48 7.16
C ALA A 191 -20.34 -6.89 6.87
N CYS A 192 -19.79 -7.86 7.60
CA CYS A 192 -20.37 -9.18 7.78
C CYS A 192 -21.39 -9.09 8.91
N GLN A 193 -22.66 -9.35 8.60
CA GLN A 193 -23.74 -9.34 9.58
C GLN A 193 -23.59 -10.54 10.54
N LEU A 194 -24.07 -10.36 11.77
CA LEU A 194 -23.93 -11.38 12.82
C LEU A 194 -24.92 -12.55 12.65
N GLU A 195 -26.12 -12.30 12.16
CA GLU A 195 -27.22 -13.29 12.13
C GLU A 195 -27.12 -14.27 10.96
N ASP A 196 -26.88 -13.77 9.74
CA ASP A 196 -26.90 -14.54 8.50
C ASP A 196 -25.52 -14.65 7.83
N GLU A 197 -24.49 -14.02 8.41
CA GLU A 197 -23.15 -13.88 7.86
C GLU A 197 -23.11 -13.20 6.47
N GLU A 198 -24.18 -12.52 6.06
CA GLU A 198 -24.22 -11.81 4.78
C GLU A 198 -23.29 -10.59 4.81
N HIS A 199 -22.77 -10.26 3.62
CA HIS A 199 -21.86 -9.14 3.42
C HIS A 199 -22.56 -7.99 2.70
N ARG A 200 -22.66 -6.82 3.35
CA ARG A 200 -23.25 -5.62 2.76
C ARG A 200 -22.40 -4.38 2.95
N ALA A 201 -22.61 -3.38 2.10
CA ALA A 201 -22.06 -2.05 2.30
C ALA A 201 -22.64 -1.40 3.55
N LEU A 202 -21.78 -0.73 4.31
CA LEU A 202 -22.14 0.12 5.44
C LEU A 202 -22.53 1.52 4.93
N SER A 203 -23.57 2.09 5.54
CA SER A 203 -23.95 3.47 5.32
C SER A 203 -22.91 4.44 5.92
N ASN A 204 -22.89 5.68 5.44
CA ASN A 204 -22.00 6.71 5.98
C ASN A 204 -22.22 6.96 7.48
N LEU A 205 -23.46 6.78 7.98
CA LEU A 205 -23.78 6.92 9.40
C LEU A 205 -23.15 5.78 10.21
N GLU A 206 -23.32 4.53 9.79
CA GLU A 206 -22.70 3.37 10.47
C GLU A 206 -21.18 3.48 10.48
N VAL A 207 -20.55 3.89 9.37
CA VAL A 207 -19.10 4.10 9.30
C VAL A 207 -18.66 5.17 10.30
N GLN A 208 -19.43 6.25 10.45
CA GLN A 208 -19.13 7.33 11.39
C GLN A 208 -19.31 6.87 12.85
N GLU A 209 -20.35 6.11 13.15
CA GLU A 209 -20.60 5.52 14.48
C GLU A 209 -19.48 4.59 14.89
N ILE A 210 -19.09 3.65 14.02
CA ILE A 210 -17.96 2.73 14.26
C ILE A 210 -16.66 3.51 14.47
N SER A 211 -16.44 4.60 13.73
CA SER A 211 -15.26 5.46 13.88
C SER A 211 -15.24 6.19 15.23
N ASN A 212 -16.39 6.69 15.68
CA ASN A 212 -16.55 7.37 16.97
C ASN A 212 -16.34 6.40 18.12
N LEU A 213 -17.00 5.23 18.08
CA LEU A 213 -16.83 4.13 19.01
C LEU A 213 -15.35 3.79 19.21
N ARG A 214 -14.63 3.63 18.10
CA ARG A 214 -13.19 3.32 18.12
C ARG A 214 -12.37 4.40 18.83
N LYS A 215 -12.69 5.68 18.64
CA LYS A 215 -11.98 6.80 19.28
C LYS A 215 -12.29 6.88 20.77
N GLU A 216 -13.55 6.69 21.15
CA GLU A 216 -14.00 6.71 22.55
C GLU A 216 -13.33 5.60 23.35
N LEU A 217 -13.28 4.38 22.81
CA LEU A 217 -12.58 3.27 23.45
C LEU A 217 -11.07 3.49 23.53
N CYS A 218 -10.45 4.11 22.53
CA CYS A 218 -9.03 4.47 22.60
C CYS A 218 -8.76 5.40 23.79
N LEU A 219 -9.62 6.41 23.99
CA LEU A 219 -9.54 7.32 25.13
C LEU A 219 -9.78 6.58 26.46
N LYS A 220 -10.81 5.73 26.52
CA LYS A 220 -11.16 4.94 27.71
C LYS A 220 -10.01 4.05 28.18
N HIS A 221 -9.35 3.36 27.25
CA HIS A 221 -8.29 2.40 27.55
C HIS A 221 -6.88 3.02 27.53
N GLY A 222 -6.76 4.33 27.29
CA GLY A 222 -5.47 5.02 27.24
C GLY A 222 -4.54 4.51 26.13
N VAL A 223 -5.10 4.04 25.01
CA VAL A 223 -4.35 3.50 23.87
C VAL A 223 -4.50 4.42 22.66
N SER A 224 -3.42 4.61 21.90
CA SER A 224 -3.50 5.29 20.61
C SER A 224 -3.94 4.33 19.50
N LEU A 225 -4.46 4.86 18.39
CA LEU A 225 -4.75 4.04 17.20
C LEU A 225 -3.51 3.29 16.70
N THR A 226 -2.32 3.87 16.85
CA THR A 226 -1.06 3.22 16.50
C THR A 226 -0.73 2.05 17.43
N ASP A 227 -1.06 2.14 18.72
CA ASP A 227 -0.81 1.04 19.66
C ASP A 227 -1.60 -0.22 19.29
N LEU A 228 -2.83 -0.06 18.78
CA LEU A 228 -3.68 -1.16 18.33
C LEU A 228 -3.01 -2.04 17.26
N SER A 229 -2.13 -1.45 16.44
CA SER A 229 -1.43 -2.14 15.34
C SER A 229 -0.10 -2.77 15.72
N PHE A 230 0.49 -2.39 16.86
CA PHE A 230 1.87 -2.78 17.20
C PHE A 230 2.02 -3.41 18.59
N LYS A 231 1.07 -3.21 19.49
CA LYS A 231 1.12 -3.67 20.88
C LYS A 231 0.05 -4.73 21.16
N HIS A 232 -0.01 -5.75 20.30
CA HIS A 232 -1.06 -6.78 20.32
C HIS A 232 -1.21 -7.52 21.65
N PHE A 233 -0.13 -7.65 22.44
CA PHE A 233 -0.15 -8.32 23.74
C PHE A 233 -0.31 -7.38 24.93
N HIS A 234 -0.43 -6.07 24.69
CA HIS A 234 -0.56 -5.11 25.79
C HIS A 234 -1.95 -5.23 26.43
N PRO A 235 -2.07 -5.35 27.77
CA PRO A 235 -3.35 -5.58 28.44
C PRO A 235 -4.44 -4.57 28.06
N ALA A 236 -4.09 -3.28 27.95
CA ALA A 236 -5.03 -2.24 27.54
C ALA A 236 -5.51 -2.39 26.08
N VAL A 237 -4.67 -2.91 25.18
CA VAL A 237 -5.07 -3.19 23.79
C VAL A 237 -6.02 -4.39 23.73
N ASN A 238 -5.79 -5.40 24.58
CA ASN A 238 -6.69 -6.55 24.68
C ASN A 238 -8.05 -6.18 25.29
N ALA A 239 -8.04 -5.35 26.34
CA ALA A 239 -9.28 -4.81 26.94
C ALA A 239 -10.06 -3.96 25.92
N PHE A 240 -9.37 -3.10 25.16
CA PHE A 240 -9.95 -2.36 24.04
C PHE A 240 -10.62 -3.29 23.03
N LYS A 241 -9.91 -4.32 22.55
CA LYS A 241 -10.40 -5.22 21.49
C LYS A 241 -11.65 -5.96 21.94
N LYS A 242 -11.62 -6.52 23.15
CA LYS A 242 -12.76 -7.26 23.71
C LYS A 242 -14.02 -6.38 23.76
N GLU A 243 -13.91 -5.18 24.33
CA GLU A 243 -15.06 -4.27 24.43
C GLU A 243 -15.51 -3.75 23.06
N TYR A 244 -14.58 -3.52 22.14
CA TYR A 244 -14.90 -3.11 20.78
C TYR A 244 -15.68 -4.19 20.02
N ASP A 245 -15.29 -5.44 20.15
CA ASP A 245 -15.96 -6.58 19.51
C ASP A 245 -17.36 -6.79 20.10
N GLU A 246 -17.53 -6.66 21.42
CA GLU A 246 -18.84 -6.72 22.10
C GLU A 246 -19.80 -5.62 21.60
N LEU A 247 -19.30 -4.40 21.44
CA LEU A 247 -20.10 -3.27 20.94
C LEU A 247 -20.45 -3.41 19.45
N LEU A 248 -19.53 -3.94 18.62
CA LEU A 248 -19.83 -4.26 17.22
C LEU A 248 -20.89 -5.36 17.10
N MET A 249 -20.79 -6.41 17.92
CA MET A 249 -21.82 -7.46 17.96
C MET A 249 -23.17 -6.91 18.41
N GLY A 250 -23.19 -5.95 19.34
CA GLY A 250 -24.41 -5.22 19.72
C GLY A 250 -25.03 -4.40 18.59
N MET A 251 -24.25 -4.01 17.58
CA MET A 251 -24.74 -3.39 16.33
C MET A 251 -25.15 -4.41 15.26
N GLY A 252 -25.13 -5.72 15.56
CA GLY A 252 -25.39 -6.78 14.59
C GLY A 252 -24.25 -7.01 13.59
N ILE A 253 -23.04 -6.52 13.88
CA ILE A 253 -21.88 -6.61 12.99
C ILE A 253 -20.84 -7.56 13.58
N LYS A 254 -20.54 -8.65 12.87
CA LYS A 254 -19.50 -9.62 13.26
C LYS A 254 -18.10 -9.04 13.03
N TYR A 255 -17.89 -8.42 11.88
CA TYR A 255 -16.69 -7.66 11.53
C TYR A 255 -16.98 -6.78 10.31
N TYR A 256 -16.10 -5.80 10.05
CA TYR A 256 -16.20 -4.93 8.88
C TYR A 256 -14.83 -4.74 8.22
N TYR A 257 -14.83 -4.39 6.94
CA TYR A 257 -13.62 -4.28 6.13
C TYR A 257 -13.76 -3.25 5.01
N GLU A 258 -12.63 -2.72 4.53
CA GLU A 258 -12.60 -1.91 3.30
C GLU A 258 -12.73 -2.85 2.10
N SER A 259 -13.82 -2.71 1.36
CA SER A 259 -14.07 -3.38 0.09
C SER A 259 -13.63 -2.51 -1.08
N HIS A 260 -13.13 -3.18 -2.11
CA HIS A 260 -12.61 -2.58 -3.33
C HIS A 260 -13.46 -3.05 -4.50
N GLY A 261 -14.44 -2.23 -4.86
CA GLY A 261 -15.37 -2.47 -5.97
C GLY A 261 -14.75 -2.10 -7.31
N CYS A 262 -14.70 -3.05 -8.23
CA CYS A 262 -14.21 -2.86 -9.59
C CYS A 262 -15.22 -3.41 -10.60
N VAL A 263 -15.42 -2.69 -11.71
CA VAL A 263 -16.08 -3.20 -12.92
C VAL A 263 -15.34 -2.63 -14.11
N ILE A 264 -15.26 -3.39 -15.21
CA ILE A 264 -14.71 -2.85 -16.46
C ILE A 264 -15.60 -1.69 -16.91
N GLN A 265 -14.99 -0.52 -17.06
CA GLN A 265 -15.64 0.67 -17.58
C GLN A 265 -15.24 0.78 -19.03
N VAL A 266 -16.17 0.37 -19.88
CA VAL A 266 -16.04 0.49 -21.32
C VAL A 266 -17.05 1.55 -21.74
N PRO A 267 -16.65 2.75 -22.21
CA PRO A 267 -17.54 3.54 -23.05
C PRO A 267 -17.67 2.80 -24.38
N GLU A 268 -18.77 2.08 -24.59
CA GLU A 268 -19.17 1.46 -25.88
C GLU A 268 -17.99 1.02 -26.77
N LEU A 269 -17.05 0.22 -26.26
CA LEU A 269 -15.91 -0.24 -27.05
C LEU A 269 -16.46 -1.24 -28.08
N HIS A 270 -16.36 -0.86 -29.35
CA HIS A 270 -16.48 -1.79 -30.45
C HIS A 270 -15.46 -2.93 -30.23
N PHE A 271 -15.79 -4.15 -30.64
CA PHE A 271 -14.97 -5.35 -30.41
C PHE A 271 -13.47 -5.18 -30.74
N GLY A 272 -13.09 -4.25 -31.62
CA GLY A 272 -11.70 -3.96 -32.00
C GLY A 272 -10.82 -3.35 -30.90
N ASP A 273 -11.36 -2.55 -29.98
CA ASP A 273 -10.52 -1.88 -28.98
C ASP A 273 -10.09 -2.82 -27.83
N LEU A 274 -10.88 -3.88 -27.60
CA LEU A 274 -10.48 -4.98 -26.71
C LEU A 274 -9.33 -5.76 -27.32
N GLU A 275 -9.42 -6.18 -28.58
CA GLU A 275 -8.31 -6.86 -29.27
C GLU A 275 -7.03 -6.02 -29.30
N GLU A 276 -7.14 -4.69 -29.45
CA GLU A 276 -6.00 -3.78 -29.37
C GLU A 276 -5.38 -3.75 -27.97
N LEU A 277 -6.19 -3.72 -26.90
CA LEU A 277 -5.69 -3.83 -25.52
C LEU A 277 -5.04 -5.20 -25.24
N TYR A 278 -5.68 -6.29 -25.68
CA TYR A 278 -5.14 -7.65 -25.58
C TYR A 278 -3.79 -7.77 -26.30
N THR A 279 -3.67 -7.16 -27.48
CA THR A 279 -2.43 -7.15 -28.28
C THR A 279 -1.36 -6.26 -27.66
N LYS A 280 -1.73 -5.05 -27.22
CA LYS A 280 -0.85 -4.07 -26.58
C LYS A 280 -0.24 -4.61 -25.29
N HIS A 281 -1.04 -5.33 -24.50
CA HIS A 281 -0.62 -5.89 -23.21
C HIS A 281 -0.20 -7.36 -23.28
N ARG A 282 -0.26 -8.01 -24.45
CA ARG A 282 0.08 -9.43 -24.67
C ARG A 282 -0.65 -10.35 -23.70
N LEU A 283 -1.98 -10.23 -23.66
CA LEU A 283 -2.80 -10.99 -22.71
C LEU A 283 -3.26 -12.32 -23.35
N SER A 284 -2.39 -13.34 -23.36
CA SER A 284 -2.78 -14.73 -23.67
C SER A 284 -2.57 -15.65 -22.46
N GLN A 285 -3.12 -16.86 -22.48
CA GLN A 285 -2.94 -17.81 -21.37
C GLN A 285 -1.49 -18.27 -21.22
N ILE A 286 -0.74 -18.42 -22.33
CA ILE A 286 0.71 -18.69 -22.30
C ILE A 286 1.46 -17.47 -21.74
N ASP A 287 0.97 -16.26 -22.02
CA ASP A 287 1.54 -15.05 -21.44
C ASP A 287 1.23 -14.93 -19.94
N ARG A 288 0.10 -15.45 -19.45
CA ARG A 288 -0.30 -15.41 -18.03
C ARG A 288 0.68 -16.14 -17.13
N ASP A 289 1.00 -17.40 -17.43
CA ASP A 289 1.92 -18.19 -16.60
C ASP A 289 3.32 -17.55 -16.60
N ASN A 290 3.79 -17.11 -17.77
CA ASN A 290 5.04 -16.36 -17.90
C ASN A 290 5.02 -15.04 -17.11
N MET A 291 3.89 -14.32 -17.10
CA MET A 291 3.73 -13.09 -16.32
C MET A 291 3.77 -13.36 -14.82
N PHE A 292 3.19 -14.46 -14.34
CA PHE A 292 3.30 -14.88 -12.94
C PHE A 292 4.72 -15.24 -12.56
N GLU A 293 5.43 -15.98 -13.42
CA GLU A 293 6.83 -16.32 -13.21
C GLU A 293 7.68 -15.05 -13.08
N VAL A 294 7.55 -14.11 -14.04
CA VAL A 294 8.26 -12.82 -14.02
C VAL A 294 7.88 -11.99 -12.78
N PHE A 295 6.60 -11.96 -12.42
CA PHE A 295 6.12 -11.27 -11.22
C PHE A 295 6.79 -11.83 -9.97
N LYS A 296 6.71 -13.15 -9.73
CA LYS A 296 7.26 -13.82 -8.55
C LYS A 296 8.77 -13.63 -8.45
N GLU A 297 9.51 -13.74 -9.55
CA GLU A 297 10.96 -13.51 -9.57
C GLU A 297 11.31 -12.06 -9.17
N GLN A 298 10.68 -11.09 -9.82
CA GLN A 298 10.93 -9.66 -9.56
C GLN A 298 10.46 -9.25 -8.17
N TYR A 299 9.33 -9.80 -7.70
CA TYR A 299 8.78 -9.58 -6.37
C TYR A 299 9.72 -10.10 -5.29
N ALA A 300 10.15 -11.37 -5.40
CA ALA A 300 11.06 -12.00 -4.44
C ALA A 300 12.40 -11.25 -4.37
N LYS A 301 13.00 -10.92 -5.52
CA LYS A 301 14.25 -10.14 -5.58
C LYS A 301 14.12 -8.77 -4.91
N HIS A 302 12.99 -8.09 -5.14
CA HIS A 302 12.72 -6.81 -4.50
C HIS A 302 12.51 -6.95 -2.99
N SER A 303 11.76 -7.97 -2.57
CA SER A 303 11.50 -8.29 -1.16
C SER A 303 12.79 -8.56 -0.40
N LEU A 304 13.67 -9.40 -0.95
CA LEU A 304 15.00 -9.68 -0.39
C LEU A 304 15.88 -8.42 -0.34
N THR A 305 15.88 -7.60 -1.40
CA THR A 305 16.61 -6.32 -1.40
C THR A 305 16.17 -5.40 -0.24
N LEU A 306 14.87 -5.37 0.06
CA LEU A 306 14.34 -4.61 1.18
C LEU A 306 14.69 -5.24 2.53
N ALA A 307 14.65 -6.57 2.63
CA ALA A 307 15.05 -7.31 3.82
C ALA A 307 16.54 -7.07 4.14
N THR A 308 17.43 -7.14 3.15
CA THR A 308 18.86 -6.84 3.29
C THR A 308 19.09 -5.41 3.75
N LYS A 309 18.42 -4.42 3.12
CA LYS A 309 18.47 -3.02 3.57
C LYS A 309 17.97 -2.86 5.00
N ARG A 310 17.00 -3.67 5.44
CA ARG A 310 16.49 -3.64 6.81
C ARG A 310 17.46 -4.29 7.79
N GLN A 311 18.11 -5.40 7.44
CA GLN A 311 19.13 -6.05 8.26
C GLN A 311 20.26 -5.09 8.60
N MET A 312 20.75 -4.35 7.60
CA MET A 312 21.81 -3.34 7.77
C MET A 312 21.41 -2.11 8.60
N ARG A 313 20.11 -1.92 8.88
CA ARG A 313 19.58 -0.74 9.57
C ARG A 313 19.07 -1.07 10.96
N LYS A 314 19.45 -0.25 11.94
CA LYS A 314 18.85 -0.26 13.29
C LYS A 314 17.55 0.54 13.27
N ASN A 315 16.40 -0.12 13.43
CA ASN A 315 15.13 0.58 13.61
C ASN A 315 14.77 0.58 15.10
N LYS A 316 14.41 1.76 15.62
CA LYS A 316 14.01 1.92 17.04
C LYS A 316 12.78 1.11 17.43
N SER A 317 11.95 0.73 16.46
CA SER A 317 10.73 -0.04 16.64
C SER A 317 10.90 -1.54 16.45
N ASP A 318 12.11 -2.04 16.18
CA ASP A 318 12.33 -3.47 16.04
C ASP A 318 12.13 -4.18 17.38
N ASN A 319 11.50 -5.36 17.34
CA ASN A 319 11.47 -6.25 18.50
C ASN A 319 12.90 -6.70 18.86
N LYS A 320 13.18 -6.90 20.16
CA LYS A 320 14.49 -7.36 20.66
C LYS A 320 15.00 -8.60 19.92
N TYR A 321 14.11 -9.55 19.63
CA TYR A 321 14.43 -10.77 18.91
C TYR A 321 14.82 -10.51 17.45
N ILE A 322 14.08 -9.65 16.74
CA ILE A 322 14.45 -9.21 15.39
C ILE A 322 15.82 -8.51 15.41
N VAL A 323 16.13 -7.71 16.44
CA VAL A 323 17.45 -7.08 16.57
C VAL A 323 18.55 -8.13 16.70
N GLN A 324 18.32 -9.21 17.46
CA GLN A 324 19.28 -10.32 17.60
C GLN A 324 19.52 -11.01 16.26
N LEU A 325 18.45 -11.39 15.53
CA LEU A 325 18.57 -12.03 14.22
C LEU A 325 19.32 -11.16 13.20
N LYS A 326 19.17 -9.83 13.26
CA LYS A 326 19.95 -8.93 12.41
C LYS A 326 21.44 -8.93 12.74
N VAL A 327 21.80 -9.08 14.02
CA VAL A 327 23.19 -9.15 14.49
C VAL A 327 23.82 -10.49 14.11
N LEU A 328 23.05 -11.57 14.17
CA LEU A 328 23.48 -12.92 13.76
C LEU A 328 23.44 -13.14 12.24
N GLU A 329 22.95 -12.15 11.49
CA GLU A 329 22.75 -12.20 10.03
C GLU A 329 21.68 -13.19 9.52
N ASP A 330 20.91 -13.79 10.42
CA ASP A 330 19.84 -14.76 10.12
C ASP A 330 18.55 -14.14 9.58
N TYR A 331 18.36 -12.83 9.75
CA TYR A 331 17.10 -12.17 9.36
C TYR A 331 16.78 -12.29 7.85
N VAL A 332 17.76 -12.13 6.96
CA VAL A 332 17.58 -12.28 5.50
C VAL A 332 17.39 -13.74 5.08
N PRO A 333 18.23 -14.70 5.53
CA PRO A 333 18.00 -16.13 5.27
C PRO A 333 16.59 -16.60 5.65
N MET A 334 16.12 -16.24 6.85
CA MET A 334 14.75 -16.55 7.28
C MET A 334 13.70 -15.90 6.38
N TRP A 335 13.93 -14.66 5.95
CA TRP A 335 13.02 -13.96 5.03
C TRP A 335 12.89 -14.69 3.68
N GLU A 336 14.00 -15.24 3.17
CA GLU A 336 14.01 -16.05 1.95
C GLU A 336 13.22 -17.35 2.13
N MET A 337 13.44 -18.08 3.23
CA MET A 337 12.70 -19.29 3.54
C MET A 337 11.19 -19.07 3.61
N LEU A 338 10.78 -17.90 4.12
CA LEU A 338 9.37 -17.49 4.20
C LEU A 338 8.78 -17.14 2.83
N LEU A 339 9.56 -16.52 1.92
CA LEU A 339 9.14 -16.32 0.53
C LEU A 339 8.85 -17.66 -0.16
N ILE A 340 9.70 -18.66 0.07
CA ILE A 340 9.54 -20.01 -0.48
C ILE A 340 8.35 -20.72 0.18
N PHE A 341 8.21 -20.63 1.51
CA PHE A 341 7.13 -21.28 2.25
C PHE A 341 5.74 -20.81 1.80
N TYR A 342 5.57 -19.52 1.53
CA TYR A 342 4.30 -18.94 1.08
C TYR A 342 4.14 -18.84 -0.44
N ASP A 343 5.01 -19.49 -1.22
CA ASP A 343 4.96 -19.49 -2.70
C ASP A 343 4.98 -18.08 -3.32
N LEU A 344 5.76 -17.17 -2.74
CA LEU A 344 5.96 -15.80 -3.22
C LEU A 344 7.21 -15.66 -4.12
N THR A 345 7.77 -16.79 -4.55
CA THR A 345 8.96 -16.90 -5.39
C THR A 345 8.90 -18.21 -6.17
N ASN A 346 9.60 -18.28 -7.31
CA ASN A 346 9.73 -19.53 -8.09
C ASN A 346 10.89 -20.40 -7.58
N HIS A 347 11.65 -19.91 -6.59
CA HIS A 347 12.73 -20.67 -5.97
C HIS A 347 12.17 -21.74 -5.03
N ILE A 348 12.70 -22.96 -5.13
CA ILE A 348 12.26 -24.10 -4.32
C ILE A 348 13.20 -24.32 -3.11
N GLN A 349 14.42 -23.78 -3.17
CA GLN A 349 15.42 -23.88 -2.11
C GLN A 349 16.02 -22.51 -1.75
N PRO A 350 16.37 -22.27 -0.47
CA PRO A 350 17.03 -21.03 -0.06
C PRO A 350 18.45 -20.96 -0.61
N LYS A 351 18.90 -19.75 -0.94
CA LYS A 351 20.25 -19.45 -1.44
C LYS A 351 21.19 -18.96 -0.35
N TYR A 352 20.65 -18.45 0.76
CA TYR A 352 21.42 -17.90 1.88
C TYR A 352 21.61 -18.87 3.06
N THR A 353 21.37 -20.17 2.88
CA THR A 353 21.70 -21.17 3.90
C THR A 353 22.75 -22.16 3.40
N GLU A 354 23.91 -22.15 4.06
CA GLU A 354 24.75 -23.33 4.15
C GLU A 354 24.07 -24.27 5.14
N PHE A 355 23.59 -25.42 4.66
CA PHE A 355 23.19 -26.51 5.54
C PHE A 355 24.48 -27.23 5.92
N ASP A 356 24.95 -27.03 7.15
CA ASP A 356 25.99 -27.89 7.77
C ASP A 356 25.40 -29.25 8.15
#